data_AF-A0AAN0JRH2-F1
#
_entry.id   AF-A0AAN0JRH2-F1
#
_cell.length_a   1.000
_cell.length_b   1.000
_cell.length_c   1.000
_cell.angle_alpha   90.00
_cell.angle_beta   90.00
_cell.angle_gamma   90.00
#
_symmetry.space_group_name_H-M   'P 1'
#
loop_
_entity.id
_entity.type
_entity.pdbx_description
1 polymer ?
#
loop_
_entity_poly.entity_id
_entity_poly.type
_entity_poly.pdbx_seq_one_letter_code
_entity_poly.pdbx_strand_id
1 'polypeptide(L)'
;YRWALTGTPIQNKLKDFYSLIKFLHVAPFDDLRVWKDTIEGRSLGMKRLQAMVSCLVLRRLKEEFESTKLPAKNVVCHKLALNPEERSIYNVLFHFSRDFFMKYLTEMGEFDMLSDSAPSLSSLLHKVPSHLRSSVETLMKSMIPNIEEMEGQRRSGSMILLLLLRLRQCCNHPNLLSTALTSEVLAEDDLALAMGALSIGATSEPKQDLSVSSKGFFHSSHISSKVQSIITKLDEIFSNEDPNEPLPNKCIIVSQWTSMLHIIEHHLTLSNISCTKIDGKVPLKDRHANIDAFNRKSPNPRVMLLSLQAGGVGLTLTAANHVFITDLHWNPQLEQQASDRCHRVGQTRTVTIHRFMTENTVERVIAVIQENKLKLASDVLGGSTKKGRKGMGLTLQDLKMLFEIP
;
A
#
# COMPACT_ATOMS: atom_id res chain seq x y z
N TYR A 1 -3.47 -4.61 -36.38
CA TYR A 1 -4.20 -5.10 -35.18
C TYR A 1 -3.47 -4.64 -33.94
N ARG A 2 -4.17 -4.21 -32.90
CA ARG A 2 -3.59 -3.76 -31.63
C ARG A 2 -4.00 -4.72 -30.52
N TRP A 3 -3.07 -5.01 -29.62
CA TRP A 3 -3.30 -5.88 -28.47
C TRP A 3 -2.86 -5.15 -27.21
N ALA A 4 -3.64 -5.29 -26.15
CA ALA A 4 -3.31 -4.77 -24.83
C ALA A 4 -3.25 -5.95 -23.85
N LEU A 5 -2.12 -6.11 -23.16
CA LEU A 5 -1.96 -7.12 -22.12
C LEU A 5 -1.99 -6.44 -20.77
N THR A 6 -2.97 -6.81 -19.95
CA THR A 6 -3.10 -6.31 -18.59
C THR A 6 -3.71 -7.39 -17.71
N GLY A 7 -3.14 -7.58 -16.52
CA GLY A 7 -3.75 -8.45 -15.51
C GLY A 7 -5.00 -7.83 -14.87
N THR A 8 -5.15 -6.51 -14.98
CA THR A 8 -6.16 -5.71 -14.29
C THR A 8 -6.65 -4.60 -15.23
N PRO A 9 -7.61 -4.89 -16.13
CA PRO A 9 -8.05 -3.93 -17.16
C PRO A 9 -8.78 -2.72 -16.59
N ILE A 10 -9.31 -2.83 -15.37
CA ILE A 10 -9.91 -1.73 -14.60
C ILE A 10 -9.14 -1.67 -13.28
N GLN A 11 -8.42 -0.57 -13.04
CA GLN A 11 -7.61 -0.41 -11.83
C GLN A 11 -8.33 0.46 -10.79
N ASN A 12 -8.74 1.66 -11.18
CA ASN A 12 -9.30 2.67 -10.29
C ASN A 12 -10.53 3.41 -10.89
N LYS A 13 -10.59 3.61 -12.20
CA LYS A 13 -11.68 4.37 -12.86
C LYS A 13 -12.13 3.66 -14.13
N LEU A 14 -13.39 3.86 -14.53
CA LEU A 14 -13.89 3.42 -15.84
C LEU A 14 -13.06 4.00 -17.00
N LYS A 15 -12.46 5.18 -16.78
CA LYS A 15 -11.53 5.82 -17.70
C LYS A 15 -10.27 4.99 -17.98
N ASP A 16 -9.85 4.12 -17.04
CA ASP A 16 -8.70 3.23 -17.26
C ASP A 16 -9.01 2.25 -18.39
N PHE A 17 -10.23 1.70 -18.41
CA PHE A 17 -10.68 0.87 -19.52
C PHE A 17 -10.90 1.68 -20.80
N TYR A 18 -11.44 2.91 -20.71
CA TYR A 18 -11.52 3.80 -21.88
C TYR A 18 -10.14 4.03 -22.52
N SER A 19 -9.08 4.15 -21.72
CA SER A 19 -7.73 4.30 -22.26
C SER A 19 -7.31 3.12 -23.14
N LEU A 20 -7.71 1.89 -22.75
CA LEU A 20 -7.51 0.68 -23.54
C LEU A 20 -8.38 0.70 -24.80
N ILE A 21 -9.66 1.07 -24.68
CA ILE A 21 -10.59 1.19 -25.82
C ILE A 21 -10.09 2.20 -26.86
N LYS A 22 -9.61 3.36 -26.40
CA LYS A 22 -9.00 4.39 -27.24
C LYS A 22 -7.73 3.88 -27.90
N PHE A 23 -6.87 3.18 -27.17
CA PHE A 23 -5.68 2.56 -27.74
C PHE A 23 -6.03 1.51 -28.80
N LEU A 24 -7.06 0.70 -28.58
CA LEU A 24 -7.51 -0.34 -29.51
C LEU A 24 -8.30 0.22 -30.72
N HIS A 25 -8.69 1.50 -30.71
CA HIS A 25 -9.54 2.15 -31.72
C HIS A 25 -10.87 1.44 -31.95
N VAL A 26 -11.57 1.11 -30.87
CA VAL A 26 -12.91 0.51 -30.97
C VAL A 26 -13.96 1.59 -31.21
N ALA A 27 -14.20 1.95 -32.46
CA ALA A 27 -15.24 2.90 -32.85
C ALA A 27 -16.65 2.35 -32.54
N PRO A 28 -17.62 3.20 -32.13
CA PRO A 28 -17.51 4.64 -31.86
C PRO A 28 -17.07 4.98 -30.42
N PHE A 29 -16.72 3.96 -29.62
CA PHE A 29 -16.45 4.11 -28.18
C PHE A 29 -15.07 4.70 -27.86
N ASP A 30 -14.22 4.88 -28.86
CA ASP A 30 -12.93 5.55 -28.75
C ASP A 30 -13.05 7.09 -28.70
N ASP A 31 -14.20 7.69 -29.03
CA ASP A 31 -14.53 9.10 -28.72
C ASP A 31 -15.00 9.25 -27.26
N LEU A 32 -14.33 10.13 -26.51
CA LEU A 32 -14.61 10.39 -25.11
C LEU A 32 -16.04 10.92 -24.87
N ARG A 33 -16.61 11.68 -25.80
CA ARG A 33 -17.98 12.21 -25.70
C ARG A 33 -19.00 11.08 -25.78
N VAL A 34 -18.81 10.18 -26.74
CA VAL A 34 -19.65 8.99 -26.92
C VAL A 34 -19.53 8.09 -25.69
N TRP A 35 -18.31 7.85 -25.20
CA TRP A 35 -18.07 7.10 -23.98
C TRP A 35 -18.83 7.68 -22.77
N LYS A 36 -18.70 8.99 -22.54
CA LYS A 36 -19.39 9.67 -21.42
C LYS A 36 -20.91 9.55 -21.51
N ASP A 37 -21.51 9.79 -22.67
CA ASP A 37 -22.97 9.71 -22.82
C ASP A 37 -23.49 8.26 -22.72
N THR A 38 -22.76 7.30 -23.29
CA THR A 38 -23.27 5.94 -23.44
C THR A 38 -22.94 5.01 -22.28
N ILE A 39 -21.79 5.20 -21.63
CA ILE A 39 -21.27 4.35 -20.54
C ILE A 39 -21.37 5.05 -19.19
N GLU A 40 -20.93 6.30 -19.05
CA GLU A 40 -20.91 7.00 -17.75
C GLU A 40 -22.25 7.66 -17.40
N GLY A 41 -23.02 8.10 -18.39
CA GLY A 41 -24.20 8.96 -18.20
C GLY A 41 -25.56 8.28 -18.11
N ARG A 42 -25.67 6.97 -18.39
CA ARG A 42 -26.98 6.29 -18.52
C ARG A 42 -27.13 5.06 -17.64
N SER A 43 -28.37 4.76 -17.26
CA SER A 43 -28.76 3.61 -16.43
C SER A 43 -28.33 2.25 -17.00
N LEU A 44 -28.17 2.14 -18.33
CA LEU A 44 -27.70 0.93 -19.03
C LEU A 44 -26.19 0.92 -19.31
N GLY A 45 -25.45 1.95 -18.89
CA GLY A 45 -24.03 2.10 -19.21
C GLY A 45 -23.17 0.92 -18.73
N MET A 46 -23.47 0.38 -17.56
CA MET A 46 -22.74 -0.77 -17.01
C MET A 46 -22.98 -2.07 -17.79
N LYS A 47 -24.21 -2.29 -18.28
CA LYS A 47 -24.54 -3.45 -19.13
C LYS A 47 -23.82 -3.37 -20.48
N ARG A 48 -23.72 -2.16 -21.06
CA ARG A 48 -22.96 -1.93 -22.29
C ARG A 48 -21.47 -2.17 -22.08
N LEU A 49 -20.92 -1.68 -20.96
CA LEU A 49 -19.53 -1.94 -20.59
C LEU A 49 -19.27 -3.44 -20.47
N GLN A 50 -20.13 -4.18 -19.78
CA GLN A 50 -20.02 -5.63 -19.65
C GLN A 50 -20.03 -6.34 -21.00
N ALA A 51 -20.94 -5.96 -21.91
CA ALA A 51 -20.98 -6.51 -23.27
C ALA A 51 -19.70 -6.19 -24.08
N MET A 52 -19.16 -4.97 -23.94
CA MET A 52 -17.88 -4.62 -24.56
C MET A 52 -16.73 -5.45 -24.00
N VAL A 53 -16.66 -5.61 -22.67
CA VAL A 53 -15.65 -6.43 -22.01
C VAL A 53 -15.76 -7.88 -22.48
N SER A 54 -16.94 -8.48 -22.55
CA SER A 54 -17.11 -9.87 -23.00
C SER A 54 -16.70 -10.09 -24.46
N CYS A 55 -16.87 -9.08 -25.32
CA CYS A 55 -16.52 -9.19 -26.74
C CYS A 55 -15.03 -8.90 -27.02
N LEU A 56 -14.41 -8.00 -26.26
CA LEU A 56 -13.08 -7.47 -26.54
C LEU A 56 -11.98 -8.06 -25.63
N VAL A 57 -12.35 -8.56 -24.46
CA VAL A 57 -11.40 -9.03 -23.45
C VAL A 57 -11.46 -10.54 -23.35
N LEU A 58 -10.34 -11.17 -23.69
CA LEU A 58 -10.10 -12.57 -23.31
C LEU A 58 -9.49 -12.59 -21.90
N ARG A 59 -10.29 -12.95 -20.91
CA ARG A 59 -9.84 -13.16 -19.53
C ARG A 59 -9.95 -14.64 -19.18
N ARG A 60 -8.91 -15.18 -18.55
CA ARG A 60 -8.87 -16.56 -18.04
C ARG A 60 -8.45 -16.54 -16.58
N LEU A 61 -9.14 -17.31 -15.75
CA LEU A 61 -8.77 -17.52 -14.35
C LEU A 61 -7.83 -18.72 -14.24
N LYS A 62 -7.01 -18.73 -13.18
CA LYS A 62 -6.08 -19.86 -12.92
C LYS A 62 -6.82 -21.19 -12.69
N GLU A 63 -8.05 -21.11 -12.20
CA GLU A 63 -8.93 -22.25 -11.90
C GLU A 63 -9.52 -22.89 -13.17
N GLU A 64 -9.56 -22.16 -14.30
CA GLU A 64 -10.14 -22.63 -15.56
C GLU A 64 -9.16 -23.46 -16.41
N PHE A 65 -7.93 -23.65 -15.93
CA PHE A 65 -6.86 -24.34 -16.66
C PHE A 65 -6.48 -25.67 -16.00
N GLU A 66 -7.10 -26.77 -16.43
CA GLU A 66 -6.84 -28.14 -15.91
C GLU A 66 -5.39 -28.60 -16.11
N SER A 67 -4.68 -28.08 -17.11
CA SER A 67 -3.29 -28.42 -17.43
C SER A 67 -2.26 -27.71 -16.54
N THR A 68 -2.67 -26.74 -15.73
CA THR A 68 -1.82 -26.10 -14.72
C THR A 68 -2.37 -26.37 -13.34
N LYS A 69 -2.13 -27.57 -12.79
CA LYS A 69 -2.36 -27.85 -11.37
C LYS A 69 -1.41 -27.00 -10.52
N LEU A 70 -1.79 -25.74 -10.31
CA LEU A 70 -1.12 -24.88 -9.35
C LEU A 70 -1.40 -25.41 -7.95
N PRO A 71 -0.39 -25.40 -7.07
CA PRO A 71 -0.58 -25.81 -5.69
C PRO A 71 -1.48 -24.81 -4.95
N ALA A 72 -1.94 -25.20 -3.75
CA ALA A 72 -2.83 -24.36 -2.96
C ALA A 72 -2.20 -23.00 -2.63
N LYS A 73 -3.06 -21.98 -2.54
CA LYS A 73 -2.69 -20.62 -2.14
C LYS A 73 -3.45 -20.25 -0.87
N ASN A 74 -2.72 -20.07 0.22
CA ASN A 74 -3.27 -19.68 1.52
C ASN A 74 -3.02 -18.20 1.76
N VAL A 75 -4.01 -17.49 2.32
CA VAL A 75 -3.84 -16.10 2.76
C VAL A 75 -4.10 -16.04 4.25
N VAL A 76 -3.10 -15.60 5.02
CA VAL A 76 -3.17 -15.47 6.48
C VAL A 76 -2.99 -14.01 6.85
N CYS A 77 -3.99 -13.44 7.53
CA CYS A 77 -3.95 -12.08 8.02
C CYS A 77 -3.43 -12.06 9.47
N HIS A 78 -2.26 -11.46 9.67
CA HIS A 78 -1.62 -11.24 10.97
C HIS A 78 -2.05 -9.88 11.49
N LYS A 79 -2.92 -9.89 12.49
CA LYS A 79 -3.38 -8.69 13.17
C LYS A 79 -2.44 -8.36 14.32
N LEU A 80 -1.88 -7.16 14.31
CA LEU A 80 -0.83 -6.74 15.23
C LEU A 80 -1.27 -5.54 16.07
N ALA A 81 -0.84 -5.50 17.33
CA ALA A 81 -0.96 -4.33 18.17
C ALA A 81 0.36 -3.55 18.21
N LEU A 82 0.28 -2.22 18.09
CA LEU A 82 1.41 -1.33 18.39
C LEU A 82 1.81 -1.50 19.86
N ASN A 83 3.11 -1.45 20.12
CA ASN A 83 3.60 -1.41 21.50
C ASN A 83 3.18 -0.07 22.17
N PRO A 84 3.28 0.06 23.51
CA PRO A 84 2.80 1.27 24.20
C PRO A 84 3.46 2.58 23.71
N GLU A 85 4.75 2.54 23.34
CA GLU A 85 5.50 3.70 22.86
C GLU A 85 5.04 4.11 21.46
N GLU A 86 5.01 3.15 20.52
CA GLU A 86 4.47 3.33 19.16
C GLU A 86 3.03 3.83 19.20
N ARG A 87 2.21 3.25 20.08
CA ARG A 87 0.80 3.64 20.26
C ARG A 87 0.68 5.08 20.74
N SER A 88 1.51 5.51 21.68
CA SER A 88 1.49 6.89 22.16
C SER A 88 1.76 7.88 21.03
N ILE A 89 2.75 7.60 20.18
CA ILE A 89 3.11 8.44 19.04
C ILE A 89 2.00 8.44 17.99
N TYR A 90 1.47 7.25 17.65
CA TYR A 90 0.37 7.11 16.72
C TYR A 90 -0.85 7.91 17.17
N ASN A 91 -1.22 7.86 18.45
CA ASN A 91 -2.39 8.57 18.96
C ASN A 91 -2.23 10.09 18.87
N VAL A 92 -1.05 10.62 19.19
CA VAL A 92 -0.77 12.06 19.03
C VAL A 92 -0.91 12.46 17.55
N LEU A 93 -0.30 11.70 16.64
CA LEU A 93 -0.43 11.95 15.20
C LEU A 93 -1.88 11.86 14.72
N PHE A 94 -2.63 10.86 15.18
CA PHE A 94 -3.99 10.62 14.75
C PHE A 94 -4.93 11.72 15.21
N HIS A 95 -4.89 12.11 16.49
CA HIS A 95 -5.70 13.20 17.02
C HIS A 95 -5.38 14.51 16.30
N PHE A 96 -4.09 14.84 16.16
CA PHE A 96 -3.68 16.02 15.43
C PHE A 96 -4.22 16.02 13.97
N SER A 97 -4.10 14.88 13.28
CA SER A 97 -4.53 14.76 11.89
C SER A 97 -6.05 14.85 11.73
N ARG A 98 -6.79 14.25 12.65
CA ARG A 98 -8.25 14.34 12.70
C ARG A 98 -8.71 15.77 12.89
N ASP A 99 -8.11 16.48 13.84
CA ASP A 99 -8.49 17.86 14.16
C ASP A 99 -8.13 18.80 13.01
N PHE A 100 -6.98 18.59 12.35
CA PHE A 100 -6.61 19.30 11.14
C PHE A 100 -7.66 19.09 10.03
N PHE A 101 -8.09 17.85 9.83
CA PHE A 101 -9.07 17.52 8.80
C PHE A 101 -10.47 18.06 9.11
N MET A 102 -10.93 18.02 10.37
CA MET A 102 -12.19 18.64 10.78
C MET A 102 -12.20 20.14 10.47
N LYS A 103 -11.13 20.86 10.83
CA LYS A 103 -11.02 22.29 10.54
C LYS A 103 -11.01 22.57 9.03
N TYR A 104 -10.31 21.75 8.24
CA TYR A 104 -10.35 21.85 6.78
C TYR A 104 -11.77 21.65 6.21
N LEU A 105 -12.53 20.67 6.72
CA LEU A 105 -13.91 20.44 6.28
C LEU A 105 -14.84 21.62 6.62
N THR A 106 -14.66 22.24 7.78
CA THR A 106 -15.41 23.44 8.17
C THR A 106 -15.10 24.63 7.27
N GLU A 107 -13.82 24.86 6.92
CA GLU A 107 -13.44 25.89 5.94
C GLU A 107 -14.07 25.67 4.56
N MET A 108 -14.33 24.41 4.20
CA MET A 108 -14.98 24.03 2.94
C MET A 108 -16.51 24.07 3.01
N GLY A 109 -17.11 24.34 4.18
CA GLY A 109 -18.56 24.31 4.39
C GLY A 109 -19.17 22.90 4.38
N GLU A 110 -18.34 21.87 4.54
CA GLU A 110 -18.73 20.45 4.50
C GLU A 110 -18.99 19.86 5.90
N PHE A 111 -18.77 20.65 6.96
CA PHE A 111 -18.90 20.22 8.36
C PHE A 111 -19.15 21.39 9.32
N ASP A 112 -20.24 21.34 10.09
CA ASP A 112 -20.51 22.29 11.17
C ASP A 112 -19.85 21.82 12.47
N MET A 113 -18.84 22.56 12.94
CA MET A 113 -18.16 22.28 14.20
C MET A 113 -19.09 22.58 15.39
N LEU A 114 -19.58 21.53 16.05
CA LEU A 114 -20.19 21.63 17.38
C LEU A 114 -19.06 21.77 18.42
N SER A 115 -18.67 23.00 18.71
CA SER A 115 -17.95 23.49 19.90
C SER A 115 -17.02 22.55 20.69
N ASP A 116 -16.23 21.68 20.05
CA ASP A 116 -15.21 20.90 20.75
C ASP A 116 -13.85 21.56 20.54
N SER A 117 -13.30 22.09 21.63
CA SER A 117 -11.96 22.66 21.66
C SER A 117 -10.96 21.54 21.41
N ALA A 118 -10.42 21.50 20.19
CA ALA A 118 -9.40 20.52 19.81
C ALA A 118 -8.24 20.57 20.83
N PRO A 119 -7.80 19.42 21.38
CA PRO A 119 -6.71 19.40 22.34
C PRO A 119 -5.45 20.01 21.72
N SER A 120 -4.82 20.94 22.43
CA SER A 120 -3.56 21.53 21.99
C SER A 120 -2.49 20.44 21.82
N LEU A 121 -1.51 20.67 20.92
CA LEU A 121 -0.38 19.77 20.75
C LEU A 121 0.34 19.50 22.09
N SER A 122 0.45 20.52 22.95
CA SER A 122 0.99 20.38 24.31
C SER A 122 0.21 19.38 25.17
N SER A 123 -1.13 19.42 25.14
CA SER A 123 -2.00 18.46 25.84
C SER A 123 -1.80 17.02 25.35
N LEU A 124 -1.64 16.84 24.03
CA LEU A 124 -1.38 15.53 23.44
C LEU A 124 0.02 15.00 23.80
N LEU A 125 1.04 15.86 23.81
CA LEU A 125 2.42 15.48 24.15
C LEU A 125 2.57 15.02 25.61
N HIS A 126 1.72 15.48 26.54
CA HIS A 126 1.75 14.99 27.92
C HIS A 126 1.47 13.48 28.03
N LYS A 127 0.73 12.90 27.08
CA LYS A 127 0.41 11.46 27.03
C LYS A 127 1.57 10.60 26.48
N VAL A 128 2.63 11.23 25.94
CA VAL A 128 3.84 10.56 25.46
C VAL A 128 4.80 10.34 26.63
N PRO A 129 5.50 9.19 26.71
CA PRO A 129 6.57 8.96 27.70
C PRO A 129 7.61 10.08 27.69
N SER A 130 8.05 10.51 28.88
CA SER A 130 8.93 11.69 29.04
C SER A 130 10.20 11.64 28.19
N HIS A 131 10.79 10.45 28.04
CA HIS A 131 12.00 10.23 27.25
C HIS A 131 11.81 10.37 25.73
N LEU A 132 10.57 10.30 25.23
CA LEU A 132 10.25 10.46 23.80
C LEU A 132 9.66 11.84 23.47
N ARG A 133 9.18 12.60 24.47
CA ARG A 133 8.47 13.88 24.26
C ARG A 133 9.22 14.85 23.36
N SER A 134 10.50 15.12 23.65
CA SER A 134 11.32 16.07 22.89
C SER A 134 11.53 15.62 21.43
N SER A 135 11.75 14.32 21.21
CA SER A 135 11.91 13.75 19.86
C SER A 135 10.60 13.83 19.08
N VAL A 136 9.46 13.51 19.72
CA VAL A 136 8.13 13.58 19.09
C VAL A 136 7.73 15.02 18.79
N GLU A 137 8.02 15.95 19.69
CA GLU A 137 7.78 17.38 19.48
C GLU A 137 8.60 17.91 18.29
N THR A 138 9.90 17.57 18.23
CA THR A 138 10.78 17.93 17.12
C THR A 138 10.25 17.35 15.80
N LEU A 139 9.83 16.08 15.83
CA LEU A 139 9.24 15.40 14.68
C LEU A 139 7.96 16.10 14.21
N MET A 140 7.04 16.43 15.11
CA MET A 140 5.83 17.17 14.81
C MET A 140 6.11 18.54 14.18
N LYS A 141 7.05 19.30 14.76
CA LYS A 141 7.50 20.59 14.23
C LYS A 141 8.15 20.46 12.84
N SER A 142 8.89 19.38 12.59
CA SER A 142 9.51 19.15 11.27
C SER A 142 8.50 18.70 10.20
N MET A 143 7.44 17.99 10.59
CA MET A 143 6.42 17.52 9.66
C MET A 143 5.50 18.66 9.22
N ILE A 144 5.37 19.69 10.05
CA ILE A 144 4.48 20.82 9.85
C ILE A 144 5.24 22.08 10.21
N PRO A 145 5.96 22.68 9.23
CA PRO A 145 6.58 23.98 9.44
C PRO A 145 5.49 24.97 9.87
N ASN A 146 5.72 25.66 10.98
CA ASN A 146 4.88 26.75 11.46
C ASN A 146 3.43 26.36 11.84
N ILE A 147 3.25 25.28 12.61
CA ILE A 147 1.95 24.89 13.24
C ILE A 147 1.22 26.10 13.86
N GLU A 148 1.98 27.04 14.43
CA GLU A 148 1.46 28.24 15.11
C GLU A 148 1.16 29.41 14.16
N GLU A 149 1.84 29.53 12.99
CA GLU A 149 1.56 30.60 12.00
C GLU A 149 0.45 30.23 11.00
N MET A 150 -0.05 28.98 11.04
CA MET A 150 -1.19 28.55 10.22
C MET A 150 -2.55 29.06 10.75
N GLU A 151 -2.58 29.81 11.85
CA GLU A 151 -3.77 30.53 12.30
C GLU A 151 -4.11 31.65 11.30
N GLY A 152 -5.04 31.36 10.38
CA GLY A 152 -5.55 32.32 9.39
C GLY A 152 -5.16 32.02 7.93
N GLN A 153 -4.33 31.01 7.68
CA GLN A 153 -4.06 30.50 6.33
C GLN A 153 -4.98 29.32 5.99
N ARG A 154 -5.39 29.25 4.72
CA ARG A 154 -6.25 28.18 4.21
C ARG A 154 -5.52 26.84 4.32
N ARG A 155 -6.14 25.84 4.97
CA ARG A 155 -5.50 24.53 5.14
C ARG A 155 -5.41 23.85 3.78
N SER A 156 -4.21 23.40 3.40
CA SER A 156 -4.01 22.70 2.12
C SER A 156 -4.50 21.25 2.21
N GLY A 157 -5.21 20.80 1.18
CA GLY A 157 -5.66 19.42 1.05
C GLY A 157 -4.51 18.41 1.03
N SER A 158 -3.40 18.78 0.38
CA SER A 158 -2.17 17.97 0.33
C SER A 158 -1.66 17.58 1.72
N MET A 159 -1.84 18.46 2.71
CA MET A 159 -1.40 18.25 4.08
C MET A 159 -2.14 17.09 4.76
N ILE A 160 -3.43 16.92 4.49
CA ILE A 160 -4.22 15.80 5.03
C ILE A 160 -3.67 14.46 4.53
N LEU A 161 -3.33 14.41 3.24
CA LEU A 161 -2.79 13.22 2.60
C LEU A 161 -1.37 12.90 3.10
N LEU A 162 -0.59 13.93 3.37
CA LEU A 162 0.70 13.80 4.01
C LEU A 162 0.57 13.25 5.43
N LEU A 163 -0.33 13.80 6.25
CA LEU A 163 -0.60 13.30 7.60
C LEU A 163 -1.07 11.84 7.59
N LEU A 164 -1.93 11.48 6.62
CA LEU A 164 -2.33 10.10 6.38
C LEU A 164 -1.14 9.20 5.99
N LEU A 165 -0.22 9.68 5.15
CA LEU A 165 1.03 8.97 4.84
C LEU A 165 1.87 8.73 6.10
N ARG A 166 1.99 9.73 6.98
CA ARG A 166 2.72 9.61 8.25
C ARG A 166 2.07 8.61 9.20
N LEU A 167 0.74 8.61 9.31
CA LEU A 167 0.01 7.59 10.07
C LEU A 167 0.32 6.17 9.57
N ARG A 168 0.32 5.97 8.24
CA ARG A 168 0.69 4.68 7.63
C ARG A 168 2.13 4.30 7.93
N GLN A 169 3.09 5.23 7.85
CA GLN A 169 4.48 4.99 8.21
C GLN A 169 4.65 4.61 9.69
N CYS A 170 3.91 5.28 10.58
CA CYS A 170 3.91 4.99 12.02
C CYS A 170 3.40 3.56 12.32
N CYS A 171 2.46 3.04 11.53
CA CYS A 171 2.00 1.64 11.66
C CYS A 171 3.07 0.60 11.28
N ASN A 172 4.22 1.02 10.74
CA ASN A 172 5.24 0.11 10.23
C ASN A 172 6.53 0.21 11.01
N HIS A 173 7.15 1.39 11.02
CA HIS A 173 8.34 1.61 11.80
C HIS A 173 8.55 3.10 12.11
N PRO A 174 8.87 3.48 13.37
CA PRO A 174 9.06 4.87 13.77
C PRO A 174 10.10 5.63 12.93
N ASN A 175 11.20 4.98 12.55
CA ASN A 175 12.24 5.56 11.67
C ASN A 175 11.68 6.14 10.36
N LEU A 176 10.60 5.59 9.80
CA LEU A 176 9.99 6.09 8.57
C LEU A 176 9.43 7.52 8.71
N LEU A 177 9.15 7.95 9.94
CA LEU A 177 8.69 9.30 10.25
C LEU A 177 9.84 10.33 10.23
N SER A 178 11.09 9.88 10.39
CA SER A 178 12.27 10.77 10.47
C SER A 178 12.75 11.32 9.13
N THR A 179 12.22 10.79 8.01
CA THR A 179 12.52 11.29 6.68
C THR A 179 11.90 12.68 6.48
N ALA A 180 12.74 13.70 6.28
CA ALA A 180 12.31 15.05 5.95
C ALA A 180 11.48 15.08 4.65
N LEU A 181 10.51 15.98 4.57
CA LEU A 181 9.66 16.13 3.39
C LEU A 181 10.37 16.94 2.32
N THR A 182 10.43 16.39 1.11
CA THR A 182 10.80 17.18 -0.07
C THR A 182 9.59 18.02 -0.51
N SER A 183 9.82 19.31 -0.76
CA SER A 183 8.84 20.32 -1.18
C SER A 183 7.96 19.93 -2.38
N GLU A 184 8.32 18.88 -3.12
CA GLU A 184 7.63 18.42 -4.33
C GLU A 184 6.23 17.85 -4.08
N VAL A 185 5.96 17.26 -2.89
CA VAL A 185 4.63 16.67 -2.58
C VAL A 185 3.59 17.75 -2.24
N LEU A 186 4.04 18.94 -1.83
CA LEU A 186 3.20 20.05 -1.40
C LEU A 186 2.74 20.94 -2.56
N ALA A 187 3.13 20.64 -3.81
CA ALA A 187 2.85 21.49 -4.97
C ALA A 187 1.40 21.38 -5.49
N GLU A 188 0.62 20.38 -5.06
CA GLU A 188 -0.77 20.18 -5.47
C GLU A 188 -1.75 20.55 -4.34
N ASP A 189 -2.28 21.77 -4.35
CA ASP A 189 -3.26 22.22 -3.34
C ASP A 189 -4.65 21.55 -3.48
N ASP A 190 -4.95 20.94 -4.62
CA ASP A 190 -6.24 20.27 -4.85
C ASP A 190 -6.25 18.84 -4.28
N LEU A 191 -6.94 18.68 -3.15
CA LEU A 191 -7.14 17.40 -2.46
C LEU A 191 -7.67 16.31 -3.41
N ALA A 192 -8.59 16.64 -4.32
CA ALA A 192 -9.21 15.65 -5.19
C ALA A 192 -8.25 15.11 -6.25
N LEU A 193 -7.35 15.96 -6.76
CA LEU A 193 -6.28 15.55 -7.67
C LEU A 193 -5.25 14.69 -6.94
N ALA A 194 -4.80 15.12 -5.77
CA ALA A 194 -3.81 14.41 -4.98
C ALA A 194 -4.33 13.04 -4.48
N MET A 195 -5.62 12.93 -4.11
CA MET A 195 -6.28 11.64 -3.82
C MET A 195 -6.30 10.71 -5.03
N GLY A 196 -6.46 11.28 -6.23
CA GLY A 196 -6.32 10.55 -7.48
C GLY A 196 -4.92 9.97 -7.66
N ALA A 197 -3.88 10.77 -7.42
CA ALA A 197 -2.48 10.37 -7.54
C ALA A 197 -2.08 9.26 -6.56
N LEU A 198 -2.52 9.34 -5.30
CA LEU A 198 -2.31 8.28 -4.30
C LEU A 198 -2.88 6.93 -4.74
N SER A 199 -4.05 6.94 -5.39
CA SER A 199 -4.68 5.71 -5.89
C SER A 199 -3.96 5.14 -7.13
N ILE A 200 -3.25 5.97 -7.89
CA ILE A 200 -2.44 5.59 -9.07
C ILE A 200 -1.08 5.00 -8.66
N GLY A 201 -0.74 5.01 -7.37
CA GLY A 201 0.57 4.53 -6.88
C GLY A 201 1.68 5.56 -7.07
N ALA A 202 1.33 6.84 -7.20
CA ALA A 202 2.26 7.95 -7.39
C ALA A 202 3.01 8.36 -6.11
N THR A 203 2.88 7.63 -5.00
CA THR A 203 3.72 7.85 -3.81
C THR A 203 5.12 7.33 -4.09
N SER A 204 5.90 8.10 -4.86
CA SER A 204 7.35 7.98 -4.79
C SER A 204 7.76 8.33 -3.36
N GLU A 205 8.59 7.49 -2.74
CA GLU A 205 9.25 7.89 -1.50
C GLU A 205 10.06 9.17 -1.78
N PRO A 206 9.97 10.19 -0.92
CA PRO A 206 10.86 11.34 -1.04
C PRO A 206 12.32 10.86 -1.02
N LYS A 207 13.15 11.43 -1.89
CA LYS A 207 14.59 11.11 -1.93
C LYS A 207 15.17 11.35 -0.53
N GLN A 208 15.73 10.30 0.07
CA GLN A 208 16.41 10.39 1.35
C GLN A 208 17.73 11.16 1.17
N ASP A 209 17.80 12.37 1.72
CA ASP A 209 19.08 12.90 2.21
C ASP A 209 19.32 12.31 3.60
N LEU A 210 20.27 11.38 3.67
CA LEU A 210 20.77 10.77 4.90
C LEU A 210 21.44 11.84 5.78
N SER A 211 20.71 12.57 6.63
CA SER A 211 21.37 13.46 7.60
C SER A 211 20.63 13.81 8.90
N VAL A 212 19.50 13.17 9.23
CA VAL A 212 19.02 13.21 10.63
C VAL A 212 19.47 11.93 11.31
N SER A 213 20.51 12.03 12.14
CA SER A 213 20.97 10.94 13.01
C SER A 213 19.89 10.65 14.06
N SER A 214 18.88 9.86 13.67
CA SER A 214 17.78 9.45 14.54
C SER A 214 18.34 8.49 15.59
N LYS A 215 18.74 8.98 16.77
CA LYS A 215 19.17 8.12 17.88
C LYS A 215 17.97 7.48 18.58
N GLY A 216 18.15 6.26 19.10
CA GLY A 216 17.17 5.58 19.94
C GLY A 216 15.95 5.06 19.17
N PHE A 217 14.75 5.38 19.65
CA PHE A 217 13.47 4.81 19.17
C PHE A 217 13.19 5.04 17.68
N PHE A 218 13.73 6.11 17.09
CA PHE A 218 13.57 6.42 15.67
C PHE A 218 14.73 5.89 14.79
N HIS A 219 15.65 5.09 15.34
CA HIS A 219 16.76 4.51 14.60
C HIS A 219 16.34 3.23 13.85
N SER A 220 17.04 2.87 12.77
CA SER A 220 16.78 1.64 12.01
C SER A 220 17.07 0.35 12.80
N SER A 221 17.87 0.45 13.87
CA SER A 221 18.16 -0.67 14.78
C SER A 221 17.07 -0.91 15.83
N HIS A 222 16.10 0.01 15.98
CA HIS A 222 14.94 -0.26 16.82
C HIS A 222 14.10 -1.36 16.17
N ILE A 223 13.48 -2.21 16.97
CA ILE A 223 12.63 -3.30 16.50
C ILE A 223 11.16 -2.93 16.75
N SER A 224 10.47 -2.51 15.68
CA SER A 224 9.05 -2.20 15.77
C SER A 224 8.20 -3.45 16.00
N SER A 225 6.97 -3.30 16.50
CA SER A 225 6.04 -4.42 16.68
C SER A 225 5.85 -5.25 15.40
N LYS A 226 5.85 -4.58 14.25
CA LYS A 226 5.69 -5.23 12.95
C LYS A 226 6.96 -5.93 12.49
N VAL A 227 8.13 -5.32 12.65
CA VAL A 227 9.42 -5.97 12.34
C VAL A 227 9.62 -7.20 13.24
N GLN A 228 9.33 -7.09 14.54
CA GLN A 228 9.39 -8.21 15.48
C GLN A 228 8.51 -9.37 15.01
N SER A 229 7.27 -9.09 14.64
CA SER A 229 6.32 -10.12 14.19
C SER A 229 6.77 -10.79 12.89
N ILE A 230 7.39 -10.05 11.97
CA ILE A 230 7.95 -10.60 10.73
C ILE A 230 9.10 -11.55 11.06
N ILE A 231 10.06 -11.13 11.90
CA ILE A 231 11.23 -11.94 12.28
C ILE A 231 10.79 -13.21 13.00
N THR A 232 9.94 -13.09 14.03
CA THR A 232 9.38 -14.25 14.74
C THR A 232 8.70 -15.22 13.77
N LYS A 233 7.94 -14.70 12.79
CA LYS A 233 7.28 -15.56 11.81
C LYS A 233 8.25 -16.23 10.83
N LEU A 234 9.34 -15.56 10.45
CA LEU A 234 10.40 -16.17 9.65
C LEU A 234 11.09 -17.29 10.44
N ASP A 235 11.43 -17.05 11.70
CA ASP A 235 12.06 -18.05 12.57
C ASP A 235 11.14 -19.27 12.76
N GLU A 236 9.83 -19.06 12.94
CA GLU A 236 8.84 -20.15 12.98
C GLU A 236 8.82 -20.97 11.67
N ILE A 237 8.86 -20.30 10.51
CA ILE A 237 8.83 -20.99 9.21
C ILE A 237 10.11 -21.78 8.96
N PHE A 238 11.25 -21.25 9.41
CA PHE A 238 12.56 -21.86 9.24
C PHE A 238 12.81 -22.98 10.26
N SER A 239 12.23 -22.89 11.46
CA SER A 239 12.35 -23.92 12.50
C SER A 239 11.38 -25.08 12.29
N ASN A 240 10.21 -24.83 11.71
CA ASN A 240 9.20 -25.86 11.41
C ASN A 240 9.35 -26.47 10.01
N GLU A 241 10.55 -26.42 9.42
CA GLU A 241 10.81 -27.06 8.12
C GLU A 241 10.69 -28.59 8.23
N ASP A 242 9.89 -29.18 7.36
CA ASP A 242 9.81 -30.64 7.26
C ASP A 242 11.13 -31.17 6.70
N PRO A 243 11.87 -32.03 7.44
CA PRO A 243 13.11 -32.62 6.96
C PRO A 243 12.95 -33.45 5.68
N ASN A 244 11.73 -33.88 5.37
CA ASN A 244 11.41 -34.67 4.18
C ASN A 244 11.14 -33.81 2.94
N GLU A 245 11.00 -32.49 3.08
CA GLU A 245 10.84 -31.61 1.91
C GLU A 245 12.18 -31.41 1.17
N PRO A 246 12.20 -31.52 -0.17
CA PRO A 246 13.44 -31.51 -0.95
C PRO A 246 14.09 -30.12 -1.07
N LEU A 247 13.36 -29.06 -0.74
CA LEU A 247 13.81 -27.68 -0.87
C LEU A 247 13.46 -26.87 0.38
N PRO A 248 14.38 -26.01 0.85
CA PRO A 248 14.11 -25.15 1.98
C PRO A 248 12.99 -24.14 1.69
N ASN A 249 12.31 -23.67 2.74
CA ASN A 249 11.38 -22.56 2.68
C ASN A 249 12.13 -21.28 2.29
N LYS A 250 11.59 -20.59 1.28
CA LYS A 250 12.07 -19.28 0.87
C LYS A 250 10.94 -18.26 0.94
N CYS A 251 11.28 -17.07 1.41
CA CYS A 251 10.33 -16.00 1.69
C CYS A 251 10.58 -14.79 0.79
N ILE A 252 9.51 -14.16 0.34
CA ILE A 252 9.55 -12.83 -0.30
C ILE A 252 8.93 -11.84 0.67
N ILE A 253 9.62 -10.75 0.98
CA ILE A 253 9.08 -9.66 1.80
C ILE A 253 8.81 -8.47 0.89
N VAL A 254 7.54 -8.06 0.83
CA VAL A 254 7.05 -7.00 -0.03
C VAL A 254 6.63 -5.80 0.80
N SER A 255 7.19 -4.63 0.48
CA SER A 255 6.81 -3.34 1.07
C SER A 255 6.70 -2.27 0.00
N GLN A 256 5.79 -1.30 0.18
CA GLN A 256 5.76 -0.10 -0.66
C GLN A 256 6.91 0.88 -0.33
N TRP A 257 7.50 0.79 0.88
CA TRP A 257 8.56 1.68 1.32
C TRP A 257 9.92 0.97 1.22
N THR A 258 10.82 1.48 0.38
CA THR A 258 12.19 0.93 0.29
C THR A 258 12.93 1.13 1.61
N SER A 259 12.63 2.20 2.34
CA SER A 259 13.18 2.46 3.69
C SER A 259 12.81 1.35 4.68
N MET A 260 11.58 0.81 4.60
CA MET A 260 11.16 -0.33 5.42
C MET A 260 11.93 -1.60 5.05
N LEU A 261 12.16 -1.83 3.76
CA LEU A 261 12.98 -2.96 3.30
C LEU A 261 14.42 -2.86 3.83
N HIS A 262 15.01 -1.67 3.87
CA HIS A 262 16.34 -1.44 4.45
C HIS A 262 16.38 -1.70 5.96
N ILE A 263 15.33 -1.32 6.70
CA ILE A 263 15.21 -1.63 8.13
C ILE A 263 15.13 -3.15 8.33
N ILE A 264 14.29 -3.84 7.55
CA ILE A 264 14.17 -5.30 7.62
C ILE A 264 15.50 -5.97 7.23
N GLU A 265 16.17 -5.52 6.18
CA GLU A 265 17.51 -6.00 5.75
C GLU A 265 18.53 -5.93 6.89
N HIS A 266 18.55 -4.82 7.63
CA HIS A 266 19.43 -4.64 8.78
C HIS A 266 19.15 -5.70 9.86
N HIS A 267 17.89 -5.90 10.23
CA HIS A 267 17.50 -6.89 11.25
C HIS A 267 17.70 -8.34 10.79
N LEU A 268 17.46 -8.65 9.51
CA LEU A 268 17.76 -9.98 8.95
C LEU A 268 19.26 -10.30 9.02
N THR A 269 20.11 -9.29 8.77
CA THR A 269 21.57 -9.43 8.87
C THR A 269 21.99 -9.72 10.31
N LEU A 270 21.38 -9.05 11.30
CA LEU A 270 21.63 -9.32 12.72
C LEU A 270 21.21 -10.75 13.13
N SER A 271 20.14 -11.27 12.53
CA SER A 271 19.69 -12.65 12.72
C SER A 271 20.42 -13.68 11.85
N ASN A 272 21.50 -13.30 11.15
CA ASN A 272 22.26 -14.16 10.23
C ASN A 272 21.42 -14.79 9.09
N ILE A 273 20.34 -14.12 8.67
CA ILE A 273 19.49 -14.58 7.56
C ILE A 273 19.96 -13.95 6.26
N SER A 274 20.35 -14.79 5.30
CA SER A 274 20.80 -14.32 3.99
C SER A 274 19.63 -13.81 3.14
N CYS A 275 19.78 -12.59 2.60
CA CYS A 275 18.77 -11.98 1.75
C CYS A 275 19.32 -11.41 0.44
N THR A 276 18.46 -11.38 -0.58
CA THR A 276 18.65 -10.58 -1.80
C THR A 276 17.60 -9.49 -1.89
N LYS A 277 17.80 -8.49 -2.75
CA LYS A 277 16.88 -7.36 -2.89
C LYS A 277 16.65 -6.94 -4.33
N ILE A 278 15.43 -6.53 -4.62
CA ILE A 278 15.03 -5.84 -5.86
C ILE A 278 14.17 -4.63 -5.50
N ASP A 279 14.74 -3.46 -5.65
CA ASP A 279 14.06 -2.17 -5.51
C ASP A 279 14.26 -1.30 -6.77
N GLY A 280 13.74 -0.08 -6.75
CA GLY A 280 13.87 0.87 -7.85
C GLY A 280 15.31 1.33 -8.12
N LYS A 281 16.23 1.18 -7.15
CA LYS A 281 17.63 1.61 -7.22
C LYS A 281 18.56 0.53 -7.77
N VAL A 282 18.18 -0.75 -7.68
CA VAL A 282 19.00 -1.87 -8.22
C VAL A 282 19.12 -1.76 -9.75
N PRO A 283 20.36 -1.69 -10.31
CA PRO A 283 20.60 -1.64 -11.74
C PRO A 283 20.02 -2.86 -12.48
N LEU A 284 19.54 -2.67 -13.71
CA LEU A 284 18.90 -3.73 -14.50
C LEU A 284 19.77 -4.98 -14.68
N LYS A 285 21.09 -4.80 -14.77
CA LYS A 285 22.07 -5.90 -14.91
C LYS A 285 22.04 -6.83 -13.69
N ASP A 286 21.98 -6.26 -12.50
CA ASP A 286 22.05 -7.01 -11.24
C ASP A 286 20.71 -7.63 -10.85
N ARG A 287 19.59 -7.09 -11.36
CA ARG A 287 18.25 -7.66 -11.13
C ARG A 287 18.18 -9.13 -11.53
N HIS A 288 18.70 -9.47 -12.72
CA HIS A 288 18.69 -10.85 -13.20
C HIS A 288 19.57 -11.75 -12.32
N ALA A 289 20.76 -11.29 -11.96
CA ALA A 289 21.65 -12.02 -11.06
C ALA A 289 21.01 -12.31 -9.69
N ASN A 290 20.29 -11.34 -9.11
CA ASN A 290 19.58 -11.50 -7.84
C ASN A 290 18.40 -12.48 -7.93
N ILE A 291 17.66 -12.45 -9.05
CA ILE A 291 16.55 -13.39 -9.31
C ILE A 291 17.10 -14.81 -9.46
N ASP A 292 18.15 -14.97 -10.27
CA ASP A 292 18.77 -16.26 -10.50
C ASP A 292 19.37 -16.82 -9.21
N ALA A 293 20.06 -15.99 -8.42
CA ALA A 293 20.58 -16.38 -7.12
C ALA A 293 19.47 -16.87 -6.18
N PHE A 294 18.33 -16.19 -6.14
CA PHE A 294 17.20 -16.57 -5.30
C PHE A 294 16.50 -17.84 -5.77
N ASN A 295 16.35 -18.02 -7.09
CA ASN A 295 15.70 -19.20 -7.67
C ASN A 295 16.56 -20.47 -7.67
N ARG A 296 17.85 -20.38 -7.32
CA ARG A 296 18.71 -21.57 -7.14
C ARG A 296 18.15 -22.47 -6.04
N LYS A 297 18.38 -23.77 -6.20
CA LYS A 297 18.06 -24.81 -5.20
C LYS A 297 18.95 -24.76 -3.95
N SER A 298 19.94 -23.86 -3.92
CA SER A 298 20.75 -23.63 -2.73
C SER A 298 19.89 -23.09 -1.58
N PRO A 299 20.26 -23.40 -0.32
CA PRO A 299 19.53 -22.92 0.84
C PRO A 299 19.55 -21.40 0.96
N ASN A 300 20.64 -20.77 0.56
CA ASN A 300 20.80 -19.32 0.58
C ASN A 300 20.74 -18.74 -0.86
N PRO A 301 20.20 -17.53 -1.05
CA PRO A 301 19.51 -16.68 -0.07
C PRO A 301 18.12 -17.25 0.33
N ARG A 302 17.75 -17.10 1.61
CA ARG A 302 16.46 -17.56 2.16
C ARG A 302 15.35 -16.53 1.97
N VAL A 303 15.71 -15.24 1.92
CA VAL A 303 14.76 -14.12 1.83
C VAL A 303 15.05 -13.26 0.60
N MET A 304 14.00 -12.82 -0.09
CA MET A 304 14.07 -11.77 -1.12
C MET A 304 13.26 -10.56 -0.67
N LEU A 305 13.88 -9.39 -0.62
CA LEU A 305 13.25 -8.10 -0.36
C LEU A 305 12.79 -7.49 -1.69
N LEU A 306 11.50 -7.21 -1.82
CA LEU A 306 10.89 -6.74 -3.06
C LEU A 306 10.10 -5.46 -2.81
N SER A 307 10.45 -4.37 -3.50
CA SER A 307 9.58 -3.19 -3.50
C SER A 307 8.27 -3.51 -4.24
N LEU A 308 7.14 -3.02 -3.72
CA LEU A 308 5.82 -3.28 -4.32
C LEU A 308 5.77 -2.85 -5.79
N GLN A 309 6.42 -1.73 -6.14
CA GLN A 309 6.53 -1.25 -7.52
C GLN A 309 7.36 -2.17 -8.41
N ALA A 310 8.46 -2.75 -7.91
CA ALA A 310 9.24 -3.75 -8.65
C ALA A 310 8.47 -5.06 -8.86
N GLY A 311 7.49 -5.37 -8.00
CA GLY A 311 6.57 -6.49 -8.17
C GLY A 311 5.72 -6.44 -9.44
N GLY A 312 5.59 -5.28 -10.08
CA GLY A 312 4.87 -5.09 -11.34
C GLY A 312 5.61 -5.59 -12.59
N VAL A 313 6.92 -5.86 -12.51
CA VAL A 313 7.82 -5.99 -13.69
C VAL A 313 7.97 -7.44 -14.20
N GLY A 314 6.92 -8.26 -14.15
CA GLY A 314 6.94 -9.54 -14.86
C GLY A 314 7.86 -10.64 -14.28
N LEU A 315 8.41 -10.46 -13.07
CA LEU A 315 9.41 -11.36 -12.46
C LEU A 315 8.89 -12.79 -12.20
N THR A 316 9.79 -13.78 -12.17
CA THR A 316 9.50 -15.18 -11.83
C THR A 316 10.27 -15.54 -10.56
N LEU A 317 9.55 -15.76 -9.46
CA LEU A 317 10.11 -16.04 -8.13
C LEU A 317 9.50 -17.31 -7.54
N THR A 318 9.44 -18.38 -8.34
CA THR A 318 8.77 -19.64 -8.00
C THR A 318 9.52 -20.48 -6.95
N ALA A 319 10.76 -20.13 -6.61
CA ALA A 319 11.47 -20.77 -5.51
C ALA A 319 10.93 -20.39 -4.13
N ALA A 320 10.24 -19.25 -4.02
CA ALA A 320 9.54 -18.88 -2.79
C ALA A 320 8.28 -19.72 -2.60
N ASN A 321 7.92 -19.97 -1.35
CA ASN A 321 6.64 -20.54 -0.96
C ASN A 321 5.94 -19.71 0.13
N HIS A 322 6.60 -18.68 0.66
CA HIS A 322 6.01 -17.70 1.55
C HIS A 322 6.15 -16.28 1.00
N VAL A 323 5.09 -15.48 1.09
CA VAL A 323 5.07 -14.06 0.68
C VAL A 323 4.55 -13.22 1.85
N PHE A 324 5.35 -12.26 2.30
CA PHE A 324 5.02 -11.34 3.38
C PHE A 324 4.63 -10.00 2.75
N ILE A 325 3.39 -9.57 2.95
CA ILE A 325 2.92 -8.22 2.62
C ILE A 325 2.98 -7.41 3.91
N THR A 326 4.02 -6.59 4.04
CA THR A 326 4.29 -5.85 5.28
C THR A 326 3.32 -4.69 5.49
N ASP A 327 2.86 -4.10 4.39
CA ASP A 327 2.01 -2.91 4.43
C ASP A 327 0.91 -2.92 3.38
N LEU A 328 -0.21 -2.32 3.76
CA LEU A 328 -1.39 -2.24 2.93
C LEU A 328 -1.32 -1.05 1.98
N HIS A 329 -1.55 -1.32 0.71
CA HIS A 329 -1.59 -0.37 -0.38
C HIS A 329 -3.04 0.00 -0.77
N TRP A 330 -3.28 1.18 -1.34
CA TRP A 330 -4.65 1.58 -1.72
C TRP A 330 -5.27 0.73 -2.84
N ASN A 331 -4.42 0.07 -3.61
CA ASN A 331 -4.76 -0.77 -4.74
C ASN A 331 -4.38 -2.24 -4.41
N PRO A 332 -5.35 -3.09 -4.01
CA PRO A 332 -5.07 -4.47 -3.63
C PRO A 332 -4.56 -5.34 -4.79
N GLN A 333 -4.81 -4.93 -6.03
CA GLN A 333 -4.35 -5.66 -7.20
C GLN A 333 -2.82 -5.64 -7.35
N LEU A 334 -2.13 -4.59 -6.87
CA LEU A 334 -0.66 -4.55 -6.86
C LEU A 334 -0.07 -5.59 -5.90
N GLU A 335 -0.71 -5.77 -4.74
CA GLU A 335 -0.32 -6.80 -3.77
C GLU A 335 -0.57 -8.20 -4.33
N GLN A 336 -1.71 -8.39 -5.02
CA GLN A 336 -2.00 -9.64 -5.71
C GLN A 336 -0.97 -9.93 -6.81
N GLN A 337 -0.61 -8.93 -7.62
CA GLN A 337 0.40 -9.07 -8.68
C GLN A 337 1.78 -9.44 -8.13
N ALA A 338 2.14 -8.89 -6.95
CA ALA A 338 3.36 -9.26 -6.24
C ALA A 338 3.32 -10.73 -5.78
N SER A 339 2.20 -11.19 -5.20
CA SER A 339 2.05 -12.60 -4.82
C SER A 339 2.06 -13.57 -6.02
N ASP A 340 1.50 -13.14 -7.16
CA ASP A 340 1.49 -13.89 -8.41
C ASP A 340 2.88 -14.02 -9.06
N ARG A 341 3.92 -13.34 -8.55
CA ARG A 341 5.32 -13.58 -8.97
C ARG A 341 5.80 -14.97 -8.52
N CYS A 342 5.26 -15.46 -7.41
CA CYS A 342 5.56 -16.76 -6.81
C CYS A 342 4.47 -17.79 -7.13
N HIS A 343 3.19 -17.45 -6.93
CA HIS A 343 2.07 -18.35 -7.25
C HIS A 343 1.72 -18.28 -8.75
N ARG A 344 2.56 -18.90 -9.58
CA ARG A 344 2.42 -18.96 -11.05
C ARG A 344 2.89 -20.29 -11.61
N VAL A 345 2.66 -20.51 -12.91
CA VAL A 345 3.13 -21.72 -13.61
C VAL A 345 4.62 -21.92 -13.35
N GLY A 346 4.99 -23.13 -12.91
CA GLY A 346 6.33 -23.47 -12.43
C GLY A 346 6.45 -23.59 -10.91
N GLN A 347 5.43 -23.15 -10.15
CA GLN A 347 5.34 -23.38 -8.72
C GLN A 347 4.89 -24.82 -8.43
N THR A 348 5.59 -25.49 -7.52
CA THR A 348 5.32 -26.89 -7.13
C THR A 348 4.84 -27.02 -5.68
N ARG A 349 5.02 -25.99 -4.85
CA ARG A 349 4.72 -26.01 -3.42
C ARG A 349 3.59 -25.03 -3.08
N THR A 350 2.83 -25.38 -2.05
CA THR A 350 1.77 -24.52 -1.50
C THR A 350 2.34 -23.16 -1.14
N VAL A 351 1.70 -22.09 -1.63
CA VAL A 351 2.13 -20.71 -1.37
C VAL A 351 1.30 -20.11 -0.25
N THR A 352 1.96 -19.59 0.79
CA THR A 352 1.29 -18.89 1.89
C THR A 352 1.61 -17.40 1.85
N ILE A 353 0.56 -16.57 1.79
CA ILE A 353 0.64 -15.12 1.80
C ILE A 353 0.33 -14.61 3.21
N HIS A 354 1.34 -14.07 3.89
CA HIS A 354 1.27 -13.47 5.21
C HIS A 354 1.00 -11.96 5.06
N ARG A 355 -0.21 -11.51 5.35
CA ARG A 355 -0.59 -10.09 5.31
C ARG A 355 -0.55 -9.51 6.71
N PHE A 356 0.25 -8.48 6.94
CA PHE A 356 0.33 -7.82 8.24
C PHE A 356 -0.56 -6.58 8.28
N MET A 357 -1.35 -6.43 9.34
CA MET A 357 -2.22 -5.29 9.56
C MET A 357 -2.20 -4.87 11.02
N THR A 358 -2.00 -3.59 11.25
CA THR A 358 -1.96 -3.02 12.60
C THR A 358 -3.38 -2.66 13.05
N GLU A 359 -3.86 -3.28 14.12
CA GLU A 359 -5.20 -3.07 14.67
C GLU A 359 -5.34 -1.71 15.34
N ASN A 360 -6.58 -1.20 15.32
CA ASN A 360 -6.92 0.12 15.86
C ASN A 360 -6.08 1.24 15.23
N THR A 361 -5.87 1.17 13.92
CA THR A 361 -5.19 2.18 13.12
C THR A 361 -5.89 2.40 11.77
N VAL A 362 -5.40 3.38 10.99
CA VAL A 362 -5.84 3.63 9.62
C VAL A 362 -5.72 2.40 8.70
N GLU A 363 -4.81 1.45 8.99
CA GLU A 363 -4.66 0.23 8.18
C GLU A 363 -5.95 -0.62 8.16
N ARG A 364 -6.74 -0.62 9.24
CA ARG A 364 -8.03 -1.31 9.28
C ARG A 364 -9.00 -0.75 8.24
N VAL A 365 -9.08 0.56 8.13
CA VAL A 365 -9.98 1.24 7.18
C VAL A 365 -9.48 1.03 5.75
N ILE A 366 -8.15 1.05 5.54
CA ILE A 366 -7.53 0.71 4.24
C ILE A 366 -7.92 -0.71 3.81
N ALA A 367 -7.89 -1.69 4.72
CA ALA A 367 -8.33 -3.06 4.42
C ALA A 367 -9.80 -3.12 3.97
N VAL A 368 -10.70 -2.39 4.64
CA VAL A 368 -12.11 -2.30 4.23
C VAL A 368 -12.25 -1.67 2.84
N ILE A 369 -11.48 -0.62 2.55
CA ILE A 369 -11.45 0.02 1.22
C ILE A 369 -10.98 -1.00 0.15
N GLN A 370 -9.94 -1.78 0.43
CA GLN A 370 -9.46 -2.82 -0.47
C GLN A 370 -10.54 -3.87 -0.78
N GLU A 371 -11.23 -4.37 0.25
CA GLU A 371 -12.32 -5.35 0.07
C GLU A 371 -13.44 -4.80 -0.82
N ASN A 372 -13.83 -3.55 -0.60
CA ASN A 372 -14.84 -2.88 -1.43
C ASN A 372 -14.37 -2.75 -2.88
N LYS A 373 -13.09 -2.41 -3.12
CA LYS A 373 -12.52 -2.35 -4.47
C LYS A 373 -12.48 -3.72 -5.16
N LEU A 374 -12.15 -4.78 -4.45
CA LEU A 374 -12.15 -6.14 -5.01
C LEU A 374 -13.57 -6.60 -5.38
N LYS A 375 -14.56 -6.34 -4.51
CA LYS A 375 -15.98 -6.65 -4.78
C LYS A 375 -16.50 -5.91 -6.02
N LEU A 376 -16.20 -4.62 -6.13
CA LEU A 376 -16.58 -3.83 -7.30
C LEU A 376 -15.93 -4.34 -8.59
N ALA A 377 -14.64 -4.71 -8.54
CA ALA A 377 -13.95 -5.26 -9.69
C ALA A 377 -14.52 -6.63 -10.12
N SER A 378 -14.88 -7.49 -9.16
CA SER A 378 -15.55 -8.76 -9.48
C SER A 378 -16.94 -8.55 -10.07
N ASP A 379 -17.72 -7.57 -9.59
CA ASP A 379 -19.07 -7.30 -10.10
C ASP A 379 -19.04 -6.80 -11.56
N VAL A 380 -18.11 -5.89 -11.87
CA VAL A 380 -17.96 -5.37 -13.24
C VAL A 380 -17.51 -6.47 -14.21
N LEU A 381 -16.60 -7.34 -13.78
CA LEU A 381 -16.06 -8.41 -14.63
C LEU A 381 -16.92 -9.69 -14.64
N GLY A 382 -17.79 -9.88 -13.63
CA GLY A 382 -18.63 -11.06 -13.42
C GLY A 382 -20.09 -10.90 -13.87
N GLY A 383 -20.47 -9.74 -14.42
CA GLY A 383 -21.80 -9.56 -15.03
C GLY A 383 -22.96 -9.29 -14.05
N SER A 384 -22.70 -9.04 -12.76
CA SER A 384 -23.75 -8.80 -11.76
C SER A 384 -24.32 -7.37 -11.86
N THR A 385 -25.67 -7.24 -11.88
CA THR A 385 -26.37 -5.97 -12.09
C THR A 385 -26.64 -5.24 -10.78
N LYS A 386 -25.65 -4.56 -10.19
CA LYS A 386 -25.90 -3.59 -9.12
C LYS A 386 -25.33 -2.20 -9.46
N LYS A 387 -26.05 -1.17 -9.01
CA LYS A 387 -25.80 0.25 -9.33
C LYS A 387 -24.33 0.61 -9.09
N GLY A 388 -23.63 0.92 -10.18
CA GLY A 388 -22.23 1.36 -10.15
C GLY A 388 -22.10 2.70 -9.41
N ARG A 389 -21.32 2.70 -8.34
CA ARG A 389 -20.91 3.92 -7.63
C ARG A 389 -19.76 4.59 -8.41
N LYS A 390 -19.75 5.91 -8.49
CA LYS A 390 -18.74 6.69 -9.23
C LYS A 390 -17.34 6.52 -8.61
N GLY A 391 -16.41 5.90 -9.35
CA GLY A 391 -14.97 5.85 -9.07
C GLY A 391 -14.54 4.82 -8.01
N MET A 392 -13.42 4.13 -8.24
CA MET A 392 -12.71 3.28 -7.25
C MET A 392 -11.48 4.00 -6.66
N GLY A 393 -11.36 5.32 -6.86
CA GLY A 393 -10.34 6.14 -6.19
C GLY A 393 -10.71 6.42 -4.74
N LEU A 394 -9.75 6.92 -3.95
CA LEU A 394 -10.06 7.40 -2.60
C LEU A 394 -11.09 8.54 -2.70
N THR A 395 -12.16 8.49 -1.91
CA THR A 395 -13.22 9.49 -1.86
C THR A 395 -13.18 10.31 -0.57
N LEU A 396 -13.84 11.47 -0.53
CA LEU A 396 -13.94 12.26 0.69
C LEU A 396 -14.57 11.46 1.84
N GLN A 397 -15.53 10.58 1.52
CA GLN A 397 -16.12 9.66 2.48
C GLN A 397 -15.10 8.67 3.04
N ASP A 398 -14.18 8.18 2.20
CA ASP A 398 -13.10 7.30 2.65
C ASP A 398 -12.15 8.02 3.61
N LEU A 399 -11.85 9.31 3.35
CA LEU A 399 -11.09 10.14 4.28
C LEU A 399 -11.84 10.36 5.59
N LYS A 400 -13.15 10.65 5.56
CA LYS A 400 -13.98 10.75 6.76
C LYS A 400 -13.94 9.47 7.59
N MET A 401 -14.05 8.30 6.95
CA MET A 401 -13.92 7.00 7.62
C MET A 401 -12.51 6.78 8.20
N LEU A 402 -11.45 7.19 7.49
CA LEU A 402 -10.06 7.04 7.95
C LEU A 402 -9.76 7.85 9.21
N PHE A 403 -10.35 9.04 9.33
CA PHE A 403 -10.17 9.93 10.47
C PHE A 403 -11.29 9.85 11.51
N GLU A 404 -12.21 8.88 11.37
CA GLU A 404 -13.34 8.68 12.29
C GLU A 404 -14.22 9.94 12.44
N ILE A 405 -14.43 10.64 11.33
CA ILE A 405 -15.31 11.82 11.24
C ILE A 405 -16.68 11.38 10.71
N PRO A 406 -17.79 11.83 11.33
CA PRO A 406 -19.14 11.48 10.90
C PRO A 406 -19.54 12.00 9.51
#